data_AF-A0A259E641-F1
#
_entry.id   AF-A0A259E641-F1
#
_cell.length_a   1.000
_cell.length_b   1.000
_cell.length_c   1.000
_cell.angle_alpha   90.00
_cell.angle_beta   90.00
_cell.angle_gamma   90.00
#
_symmetry.space_group_name_H-M   'P 1'
#
loop_
_entity.id
_entity.type
_entity.pdbx_description
1 polymer ?
#
loop_
_entity_poly.entity_id
_entity_poly.type
_entity_poly.pdbx_seq_one_letter_code
_entity_poly.pdbx_strand_id
1 'polypeptide(L)'
;DPTLLPLLNAQVGDRVQIGEAPFTIAGVVAEEPGQLGGVFGLAPRVFLRADEVAATRVLQPGSRVSYLYQFAGEAKPLAAFSAAIKPTLDSTQRLIGSREGVETLRGAFANADKYIQLTALISLLLSVAAIAIAAHRHALRHYDQAALLRCFGATTAQLRTLYAVQLLTLGLLGSLLGIAIGAAMQQGLALMILPDAATRLPALGSAPVGVALVSGLLALAGASLPALLRLIRVSPLRVLRRELPPLPLAAWISVAVSGSALLALVAWVADDVKLVAVFVGALTGLAAVLVLLARLALLGGQAVQKLSHGPLRFGLAQLLRHRFDSTVQLGAFTLALFLVALLALVHSDLVDSWRAQLPPDAPNYFLVNIAPQQQADVAAFLQQHRLQASALYPMVRGRLVSKNDAPIAATLPPEDRDNPTLRRELNLTWTATLPANNAILAGQWHGSQRGAAISVESGMAERLKLAVGDSLGFQVGDQMLSARIGSIRSVKWDSMQPNFFVIFAPGQLDALPASAIASV
;
A
#
# COMPACT_ATOMS: atom_id res chain seq x y z
N ASP A 1 13.39 -12.22 -27.10
CA ASP A 1 13.88 -11.05 -26.35
C ASP A 1 14.98 -10.38 -27.18
N PRO A 2 14.97 -9.05 -27.38
CA PRO A 2 16.02 -8.33 -28.11
C PRO A 2 17.44 -8.61 -27.57
N THR A 3 17.58 -8.86 -26.28
CA THR A 3 18.89 -9.11 -25.63
C THR A 3 19.52 -10.45 -26.03
N LEU A 4 18.77 -11.38 -26.62
CA LEU A 4 19.27 -12.69 -27.01
C LEU A 4 20.09 -12.64 -28.32
N LEU A 5 19.76 -11.73 -29.24
CA LEU A 5 20.42 -11.65 -30.56
C LEU A 5 21.93 -11.37 -30.46
N PRO A 6 22.40 -10.41 -29.64
CA PRO A 6 23.84 -10.19 -29.44
C PRO A 6 24.54 -11.38 -28.78
N LEU A 7 23.88 -12.07 -27.84
CA LEU A 7 24.46 -13.22 -27.13
C LEU A 7 24.70 -14.41 -28.05
N LEU A 8 23.82 -14.61 -29.02
CA LEU A 8 23.94 -15.67 -30.04
C LEU A 8 24.68 -15.21 -31.30
N ASN A 9 25.05 -13.92 -31.38
CA ASN A 9 25.57 -13.28 -32.58
C ASN A 9 24.70 -13.58 -33.84
N ALA A 10 23.39 -13.45 -33.69
CA ALA A 10 22.39 -13.81 -34.70
C ALA A 10 21.50 -12.61 -35.08
N GLN A 11 20.90 -12.67 -36.27
CA GLN A 11 19.96 -11.68 -36.80
C GLN A 11 18.57 -12.28 -37.08
N VAL A 12 17.57 -11.41 -37.24
CA VAL A 12 16.23 -11.83 -37.67
C VAL A 12 16.34 -12.46 -39.07
N GLY A 13 15.80 -13.67 -39.24
CA GLY A 13 15.95 -14.49 -40.44
C GLY A 13 16.97 -15.62 -40.31
N ASP A 14 17.88 -15.56 -39.33
CA ASP A 14 18.86 -16.63 -39.11
C ASP A 14 18.21 -17.88 -38.50
N ARG A 15 18.88 -19.03 -38.66
CA ARG A 15 18.48 -20.29 -38.03
C ARG A 15 19.15 -20.47 -36.68
N VAL A 16 18.36 -20.81 -35.67
CA VAL A 16 18.79 -21.14 -34.32
C VAL A 16 18.28 -22.52 -33.93
N GLN A 17 19.09 -23.28 -33.21
CA GLN A 17 18.68 -24.58 -32.69
C GLN A 17 18.10 -24.41 -31.29
N ILE A 18 16.88 -24.93 -31.07
CA ILE A 18 16.22 -24.93 -29.77
C ILE A 18 15.92 -26.38 -29.40
N GLY A 19 16.62 -26.89 -28.39
CA GLY A 19 16.62 -28.31 -28.06
C GLY A 19 17.11 -29.14 -29.26
N GLU A 20 16.26 -30.02 -29.76
CA GLU A 20 16.60 -30.90 -30.89
C GLU A 20 16.13 -30.39 -32.26
N ALA A 21 15.43 -29.26 -32.33
CA ALA A 21 14.85 -28.76 -33.58
C ALA A 21 15.45 -27.41 -34.03
N PRO A 22 15.71 -27.22 -35.34
CA PRO A 22 16.11 -25.94 -35.90
C PRO A 22 14.89 -25.06 -36.19
N PHE A 23 14.98 -23.77 -35.83
CA PHE A 23 13.95 -22.75 -36.08
C PHE A 23 14.56 -21.52 -36.74
N THR A 24 13.75 -20.77 -37.47
CA THR A 24 14.13 -19.47 -38.02
C THR A 24 13.63 -18.35 -37.12
N ILE A 25 14.47 -17.35 -36.86
CA ILE A 25 14.09 -16.17 -36.08
C ILE A 25 13.12 -15.34 -36.92
N ALA A 26 11.82 -15.41 -36.60
CA ALA A 26 10.78 -14.67 -37.33
C ALA A 26 10.77 -13.17 -37.00
N GLY A 27 11.16 -12.80 -35.78
CA GLY A 27 11.15 -11.41 -35.33
C GLY A 27 11.45 -11.27 -33.84
N VAL A 28 11.45 -10.02 -33.38
CA VAL A 28 11.70 -9.67 -31.99
C VAL A 28 10.41 -9.13 -31.37
N VAL A 29 10.01 -9.72 -30.24
CA VAL A 29 8.93 -9.18 -29.40
C VAL A 29 9.49 -8.03 -28.58
N ALA A 30 9.01 -6.81 -28.85
CA ALA A 30 9.47 -5.60 -28.17
C ALA A 30 8.88 -5.44 -26.76
N GLU A 31 7.63 -5.86 -26.56
CA GLU A 31 6.92 -5.71 -25.28
C GLU A 31 5.98 -6.89 -25.03
N GLU A 32 5.95 -7.38 -23.78
CA GLU A 32 5.08 -8.47 -23.32
C GLU A 32 4.03 -7.89 -22.35
N PRO A 33 2.73 -7.90 -22.69
CA PRO A 33 1.70 -7.41 -21.78
C PRO A 33 1.63 -8.29 -20.52
N GLY A 34 1.56 -7.64 -19.35
CA GLY A 34 1.49 -8.34 -18.07
C GLY A 34 2.84 -8.84 -17.54
N GLN A 35 3.96 -8.40 -18.14
CA GLN A 35 5.29 -8.63 -17.60
C GLN A 35 5.49 -7.81 -16.32
N LEU A 36 4.97 -8.34 -15.21
CA LEU A 36 5.36 -7.89 -13.88
C LEU A 36 6.81 -8.35 -13.71
N GLY A 37 7.74 -7.40 -13.69
CA GLY A 37 9.17 -7.62 -13.52
C GLY A 37 9.45 -8.52 -12.32
N GLY A 38 9.46 -9.83 -12.56
CA GLY A 38 9.97 -10.78 -11.61
C GLY A 38 11.47 -10.54 -11.55
N VAL A 39 11.99 -10.35 -10.34
CA VAL A 39 13.43 -10.27 -10.03
C VAL A 39 14.21 -11.48 -10.61
N PHE A 40 13.49 -12.53 -11.05
CA PHE A 40 14.03 -13.77 -11.62
C PHE A 40 13.78 -13.96 -13.13
N GLY A 41 13.58 -12.91 -13.91
CA GLY A 41 13.72 -12.96 -15.37
C GLY A 41 15.18 -13.19 -15.80
N LEU A 42 15.80 -14.28 -15.33
CA LEU A 42 17.25 -14.53 -15.35
C LEU A 42 17.79 -14.91 -16.74
N ALA A 43 16.92 -15.21 -17.70
CA ALA A 43 17.33 -15.63 -19.04
C ALA A 43 16.44 -14.97 -20.11
N PRO A 44 17.02 -14.57 -21.25
CA PRO A 44 16.26 -14.08 -22.38
C PRO A 44 15.23 -15.13 -22.84
N ARG A 45 14.01 -14.67 -23.15
CA ARG A 45 12.90 -15.55 -23.55
C ARG A 45 12.81 -15.71 -25.07
N VAL A 46 12.43 -16.91 -25.49
CA VAL A 46 12.02 -17.21 -26.88
C VAL A 46 10.53 -17.53 -26.89
N PHE A 47 9.82 -16.97 -27.86
CA PHE A 47 8.42 -17.30 -28.13
C PHE A 47 8.38 -18.30 -29.27
N LEU A 48 7.75 -19.45 -29.01
CA LEU A 48 7.52 -20.49 -30.00
C LEU A 48 6.02 -20.75 -30.09
N ARG A 49 5.56 -21.16 -31.27
CA ARG A 49 4.19 -21.64 -31.41
C ARG A 49 3.99 -22.90 -30.59
N ALA A 50 2.85 -23.02 -29.92
CA ALA A 50 2.59 -24.11 -28.98
C ALA A 50 2.65 -25.51 -29.64
N ASP A 51 2.27 -25.62 -30.90
CA ASP A 51 2.30 -26.87 -31.67
C ASP A 51 3.73 -27.31 -32.07
N GLU A 52 4.68 -26.39 -32.08
CA GLU A 52 6.08 -26.67 -32.44
C GLU A 52 6.95 -27.04 -31.22
N VAL A 53 6.46 -26.81 -29.99
CA VAL A 53 7.19 -27.10 -28.75
C VAL A 53 7.57 -28.57 -28.65
N ALA A 54 6.70 -29.48 -29.08
CA ALA A 54 6.97 -30.92 -29.05
C ALA A 54 8.19 -31.33 -29.89
N ALA A 55 8.45 -30.64 -31.01
CA ALA A 55 9.58 -30.92 -31.89
C ALA A 55 10.93 -30.64 -31.21
N THR A 56 10.95 -29.72 -30.25
CA THR A 56 12.19 -29.34 -29.54
C THR A 56 12.69 -30.40 -28.56
N ARG A 57 11.84 -31.35 -28.15
CA ARG A 57 12.08 -32.33 -27.08
C ARG A 57 12.58 -31.77 -25.74
N VAL A 58 12.36 -30.47 -25.49
CA VAL A 58 12.71 -29.83 -24.20
C VAL A 58 11.75 -30.23 -23.07
N LEU A 59 10.57 -30.74 -23.40
CA LEU A 59 9.61 -31.29 -22.46
C LEU A 59 9.90 -32.77 -22.24
N GLN A 60 10.58 -33.09 -21.14
CA GLN A 60 10.94 -34.44 -20.73
C GLN A 60 10.25 -34.81 -19.40
N PRO A 61 10.17 -36.09 -19.04
CA PRO A 61 9.76 -36.48 -17.69
C PRO A 61 10.60 -35.74 -16.63
N GLY A 62 9.94 -35.06 -15.70
CA GLY A 62 10.58 -34.20 -14.70
C GLY A 62 10.67 -32.72 -15.09
N SER A 63 10.38 -32.34 -16.33
CA SER A 63 10.26 -30.93 -16.73
C SER A 63 9.08 -30.26 -16.02
N ARG A 64 9.30 -29.06 -15.50
CA ARG A 64 8.24 -28.24 -14.89
C ARG A 64 7.66 -27.29 -15.93
N VAL A 65 6.41 -27.55 -16.31
CA VAL A 65 5.66 -26.73 -17.27
C VAL A 65 4.67 -25.83 -16.53
N SER A 66 4.66 -24.56 -16.88
CA SER A 66 3.68 -23.59 -16.38
C SER A 66 2.84 -23.08 -17.53
N TYR A 67 1.51 -23.19 -17.41
CA TYR A 67 0.57 -22.63 -18.38
C TYR A 67 0.07 -21.28 -17.87
N LEU A 68 0.30 -20.23 -18.66
CA LEU A 68 -0.16 -18.89 -18.36
C LEU A 68 -1.30 -18.52 -19.31
N TYR A 69 -2.49 -18.29 -18.74
CA TYR A 69 -3.64 -17.78 -19.48
C TYR A 69 -3.87 -16.33 -19.06
N GLN A 70 -3.89 -15.43 -20.04
CA GLN A 70 -4.17 -14.02 -19.82
C GLN A 70 -5.58 -13.70 -20.31
N PHE A 71 -6.38 -13.04 -19.48
CA PHE A 71 -7.72 -12.60 -19.81
C PHE A 71 -7.80 -11.08 -19.73
N ALA A 72 -8.28 -10.45 -20.79
CA ALA A 72 -8.47 -9.00 -20.87
C ALA A 72 -9.95 -8.70 -21.13
N GLY A 73 -10.46 -7.64 -20.51
CA GLY A 73 -11.85 -7.22 -20.67
C GLY A 73 -12.21 -6.10 -19.70
N GLU A 74 -13.48 -5.70 -19.72
CA GLU A 74 -14.01 -4.74 -18.77
C GLU A 74 -13.98 -5.26 -17.33
N ALA A 75 -13.84 -4.36 -16.35
CA ALA A 75 -13.65 -4.72 -14.95
C ALA A 75 -14.81 -5.56 -14.37
N LYS A 76 -16.06 -5.26 -14.72
CA LYS A 76 -17.24 -5.95 -14.18
C LYS A 76 -17.37 -7.41 -14.69
N PRO A 77 -17.36 -7.68 -16.00
CA PRO A 77 -17.36 -9.05 -16.51
C PRO A 77 -16.16 -9.87 -16.02
N LEU A 78 -14.98 -9.26 -15.96
CA LEU A 78 -13.77 -9.95 -15.49
C LEU A 78 -13.86 -10.33 -14.00
N ALA A 79 -14.44 -9.46 -13.17
CA ALA A 79 -14.69 -9.76 -11.76
C ALA A 79 -15.73 -10.89 -11.60
N ALA A 80 -16.80 -10.88 -12.40
CA ALA A 80 -17.81 -11.95 -12.39
C ALA A 80 -17.22 -13.30 -12.85
N PHE A 81 -16.41 -13.29 -13.91
CA PHE A 81 -15.68 -14.46 -14.40
C PHE A 81 -14.72 -15.01 -13.34
N SER A 82 -13.96 -14.12 -12.69
CA SER A 82 -13.06 -14.48 -11.60
C SER A 82 -13.80 -15.13 -10.43
N ALA A 83 -14.91 -14.54 -10.00
CA ALA A 83 -15.73 -15.08 -8.92
C ALA A 83 -16.36 -16.44 -9.27
N ALA A 84 -16.71 -16.66 -10.53
CA ALA A 84 -17.31 -17.91 -11.00
C ALA A 84 -16.29 -19.07 -11.11
N ILE A 85 -15.07 -18.78 -11.55
CA ILE A 85 -14.03 -19.81 -11.75
C ILE A 85 -13.27 -20.13 -10.47
N LYS A 86 -13.08 -19.15 -9.58
CA LYS A 86 -12.28 -19.34 -8.36
C LYS A 86 -12.65 -20.59 -7.54
N PRO A 87 -13.93 -20.98 -7.37
CA PRO A 87 -14.32 -22.19 -6.66
C PRO A 87 -14.02 -23.50 -7.41
N THR A 88 -13.87 -23.46 -8.75
CA THR A 88 -13.63 -24.64 -9.58
C THR A 88 -12.14 -24.91 -9.81
N LEU A 89 -11.25 -24.02 -9.35
CA LEU A 89 -9.81 -24.17 -9.50
C LEU A 89 -9.28 -25.30 -8.61
N ASP A 90 -8.36 -26.09 -9.16
CA ASP A 90 -7.64 -27.12 -8.42
C ASP A 90 -6.41 -26.56 -7.67
N SER A 91 -5.69 -27.45 -6.97
CA SER A 91 -4.49 -27.10 -6.21
C SER A 91 -3.27 -26.69 -7.08
N THR A 92 -3.34 -26.90 -8.38
CA THR A 92 -2.28 -26.56 -9.35
C THR A 92 -2.58 -25.26 -10.11
N GLN A 93 -3.83 -24.81 -10.10
CA GLN A 93 -4.28 -23.62 -10.80
C GLN A 93 -4.37 -22.41 -9.87
N ARG A 94 -4.13 -21.22 -10.44
CA ARG A 94 -4.25 -19.94 -9.74
C ARG A 94 -4.77 -18.87 -10.68
N LEU A 95 -5.77 -18.14 -10.21
CA LEU A 95 -6.20 -16.89 -10.82
C LEU A 95 -5.55 -15.72 -10.07
N ILE A 96 -4.95 -14.80 -10.82
CA ILE A 96 -4.28 -13.61 -10.29
C ILE A 96 -4.93 -12.39 -10.96
N GLY A 97 -5.60 -11.55 -10.18
CA GLY A 97 -6.13 -10.27 -10.66
C GLY A 97 -5.05 -9.18 -10.74
N SER A 98 -5.35 -8.10 -11.47
CA SER A 98 -4.45 -6.96 -11.67
C SER A 98 -4.09 -6.22 -10.37
N ARG A 99 -5.02 -6.15 -9.39
CA ARG A 99 -4.80 -5.54 -8.07
C ARG A 99 -4.15 -6.47 -7.05
N GLU A 100 -4.19 -7.77 -7.30
CA GLU A 100 -3.69 -8.81 -6.39
C GLU A 100 -2.26 -9.25 -6.74
N GLY A 101 -1.65 -8.60 -7.73
CA GLY A 101 -0.32 -8.91 -8.29
C GLY A 101 0.77 -9.09 -7.23
N VAL A 102 1.82 -9.82 -7.63
CA VAL A 102 2.95 -10.38 -6.84
C VAL A 102 2.91 -10.06 -5.35
N GLU A 103 2.69 -11.10 -4.53
CA GLU A 103 2.58 -11.02 -3.06
C GLU A 103 3.66 -10.14 -2.39
N THR A 104 4.87 -10.10 -2.96
CA THR A 104 5.99 -9.30 -2.48
C THR A 104 5.79 -7.79 -2.62
N LEU A 105 5.07 -7.34 -3.65
CA LEU A 105 4.81 -5.91 -3.90
C LEU A 105 3.44 -5.47 -3.36
N ARG A 106 2.54 -6.41 -3.06
CA ARG A 106 1.20 -6.12 -2.52
C ARG A 106 1.28 -5.24 -1.26
N GLY A 107 2.21 -5.54 -0.35
CA GLY A 107 2.40 -4.75 0.88
C GLY A 107 2.83 -3.32 0.61
N ALA A 108 3.82 -3.11 -0.27
CA ALA A 108 4.30 -1.79 -0.65
C ALA A 108 3.22 -0.97 -1.36
N PHE A 109 2.50 -1.57 -2.32
CA PHE A 109 1.39 -0.90 -3.01
C PHE A 109 0.22 -0.60 -2.07
N ALA A 110 -0.14 -1.52 -1.17
CA ALA A 110 -1.19 -1.27 -0.18
C ALA A 110 -0.82 -0.13 0.78
N ASN A 111 0.44 -0.01 1.16
CA ASN A 111 0.92 1.11 1.98
C ASN A 111 0.92 2.42 1.21
N ALA A 112 1.36 2.41 -0.05
CA ALA A 112 1.32 3.58 -0.93
C ALA A 112 -0.12 4.07 -1.19
N ASP A 113 -1.05 3.13 -1.43
CA ASP A 113 -2.47 3.46 -1.62
C ASP A 113 -3.06 4.11 -0.36
N LYS A 114 -2.84 3.51 0.82
CA LYS A 114 -3.24 4.11 2.11
C LYS A 114 -2.64 5.49 2.33
N TYR A 115 -1.39 5.70 1.93
CA TYR A 115 -0.73 7.02 2.02
C TYR A 115 -1.40 8.06 1.13
N ILE A 116 -1.66 7.72 -0.13
CA ILE A 116 -2.34 8.60 -1.08
C ILE A 116 -3.75 8.94 -0.57
N GLN A 117 -4.48 7.96 -0.05
CA GLN A 117 -5.80 8.16 0.54
C GLN A 117 -5.75 9.06 1.77
N LEU A 118 -4.80 8.83 2.69
CA LEU A 118 -4.65 9.65 3.90
C LEU A 118 -4.24 11.09 3.55
N THR A 119 -3.34 11.25 2.59
CA THR A 119 -2.91 12.56 2.09
C THR A 119 -4.08 13.31 1.47
N ALA A 120 -4.87 12.64 0.61
CA ALA A 120 -6.07 13.21 0.02
C ALA A 120 -7.10 13.64 1.10
N LEU A 121 -7.31 12.81 2.13
CA LEU A 121 -8.16 13.10 3.28
C LEU A 121 -7.70 14.34 4.06
N ILE A 122 -6.40 14.44 4.36
CA ILE A 122 -5.81 15.58 5.07
C ILE A 122 -5.94 16.86 4.23
N SER A 123 -5.61 16.81 2.93
CA SER A 123 -5.75 17.94 2.02
C SER A 123 -7.20 18.40 1.88
N LEU A 124 -8.15 17.46 1.83
CA LEU A 124 -9.58 17.76 1.80
C LEU A 124 -10.02 18.47 3.09
N LEU A 125 -9.63 17.97 4.27
CA LEU A 125 -9.94 18.62 5.54
C LEU A 125 -9.34 20.03 5.64
N LEU A 126 -8.08 20.19 5.22
CA LEU A 126 -7.43 21.50 5.21
C LEU A 126 -8.19 22.48 4.30
N SER A 127 -8.67 22.00 3.15
CA SER A 127 -9.49 22.79 2.23
C SER A 127 -10.84 23.17 2.87
N VAL A 128 -11.53 22.23 3.53
CA VAL A 128 -12.78 22.51 4.27
C VAL A 128 -12.55 23.57 5.36
N ALA A 129 -11.46 23.47 6.11
CA ALA A 129 -11.11 24.46 7.14
C ALA A 129 -10.82 25.84 6.53
N ALA A 130 -10.07 25.91 5.44
CA ALA A 130 -9.78 27.15 4.72
C ALA A 130 -11.07 27.81 4.18
N ILE A 131 -11.97 27.01 3.59
CA ILE A 131 -13.29 27.48 3.13
C ILE A 131 -14.11 28.01 4.31
N ALA A 132 -14.10 27.32 5.46
CA ALA A 132 -14.85 27.75 6.64
C ALA A 132 -14.36 29.11 7.16
N ILE A 133 -13.04 29.31 7.24
CA ILE A 133 -12.43 30.59 7.64
C ILE A 133 -12.77 31.69 6.63
N ALA A 134 -12.64 31.41 5.34
CA ALA A 134 -12.96 32.36 4.27
C ALA A 134 -14.45 32.74 4.28
N ALA A 135 -15.35 31.77 4.44
CA ALA A 135 -16.79 31.97 4.52
C ALA A 135 -17.17 32.78 5.77
N HIS A 136 -16.55 32.49 6.92
CA HIS A 136 -16.75 33.25 8.15
C HIS A 136 -16.34 34.72 7.96
N ARG A 137 -15.15 34.97 7.39
CA ARG A 137 -14.66 36.32 7.08
C ARG A 137 -15.50 37.03 6.03
N HIS A 138 -16.04 36.30 5.05
CA HIS A 138 -16.96 36.83 4.06
C HIS A 138 -18.27 37.29 4.72
N ALA A 139 -18.89 36.42 5.54
CA ALA A 139 -20.09 36.77 6.29
C ALA A 139 -19.87 37.99 7.18
N LEU A 140 -18.75 38.04 7.92
CA LEU A 140 -18.37 39.18 8.77
C LEU A 140 -18.38 40.52 8.02
N ARG A 141 -17.87 40.55 6.78
CA ARG A 141 -17.82 41.76 5.94
C ARG A 141 -19.16 42.15 5.33
N HIS A 142 -20.06 41.20 5.10
CA HIS A 142 -21.31 41.42 4.36
C HIS A 142 -22.53 41.58 5.27
N TYR A 143 -22.37 41.46 6.59
CA TYR A 143 -23.51 41.58 7.50
C TYR A 143 -24.18 42.95 7.49
N ASP A 144 -23.41 44.05 7.37
CA ASP A 144 -23.99 45.40 7.35
C ASP A 144 -24.75 45.64 6.04
N GLN A 145 -24.24 45.10 4.93
CA GLN A 145 -24.93 45.12 3.64
C GLN A 145 -26.24 44.33 3.67
N ALA A 146 -26.23 43.13 4.28
CA ALA A 146 -27.43 42.32 4.46
C ALA A 146 -28.47 43.02 5.34
N ALA A 147 -28.03 43.73 6.39
CA ALA A 147 -28.92 44.53 7.23
C ALA A 147 -29.56 45.69 6.46
N LEU A 148 -28.78 46.41 5.64
CA LEU A 148 -29.27 47.47 4.76
C LEU A 148 -30.32 46.96 3.76
N LEU A 149 -30.06 45.81 3.11
CA LEU A 149 -31.04 45.18 2.21
C LEU A 149 -32.36 44.88 2.92
N ARG A 150 -32.32 44.42 4.18
CA ARG A 150 -33.53 44.21 4.97
C ARG A 150 -34.23 45.52 5.35
N CYS A 151 -33.49 46.59 5.60
CA CYS A 151 -34.08 47.92 5.81
C CYS A 151 -34.78 48.43 4.54
N PHE A 152 -34.28 48.10 3.36
CA PHE A 152 -34.93 48.38 2.07
C PHE A 152 -36.10 47.44 1.72
N GLY A 153 -36.48 46.53 2.62
CA GLY A 153 -37.64 45.64 2.45
C GLY A 153 -37.33 44.25 1.88
N ALA A 154 -36.06 43.86 1.76
CA ALA A 154 -35.72 42.53 1.28
C ALA A 154 -36.20 41.43 2.25
N THR A 155 -36.88 40.41 1.69
CA THR A 155 -37.37 39.26 2.46
C THR A 155 -36.26 38.27 2.77
N THR A 156 -36.46 37.43 3.80
CA THR A 156 -35.53 36.34 4.14
C THR A 156 -35.38 35.31 3.01
N ALA A 157 -36.44 35.11 2.22
CA ALA A 157 -36.41 34.24 1.05
C ALA A 157 -35.49 34.80 -0.05
N GLN A 158 -35.56 36.11 -0.33
CA GLN A 158 -34.70 36.79 -1.31
C GLN A 158 -33.22 36.77 -0.87
N LEU A 159 -32.93 37.01 0.41
CA LEU A 159 -31.57 36.89 0.94
C LEU A 159 -31.06 35.44 0.84
N ARG A 160 -31.92 34.44 1.13
CA ARG A 160 -31.57 33.03 1.00
C ARG A 160 -31.24 32.67 -0.45
N THR A 161 -32.04 33.10 -1.43
CA THR A 161 -31.77 32.82 -2.84
C THR A 161 -30.50 33.52 -3.32
N LEU A 162 -30.27 34.78 -2.92
CA LEU A 162 -29.08 35.54 -3.29
C LEU A 162 -27.80 34.81 -2.86
N TYR A 163 -27.69 34.47 -1.57
CA TYR A 163 -26.50 33.81 -1.04
C TYR A 163 -26.39 32.34 -1.47
N ALA A 164 -27.51 31.64 -1.72
CA ALA A 164 -27.49 30.28 -2.25
C ALA A 164 -26.98 30.25 -3.70
N VAL A 165 -27.43 31.18 -4.55
CA VAL A 165 -26.94 31.31 -5.93
C VAL A 165 -25.45 31.64 -5.92
N GLN A 166 -25.03 32.61 -5.11
CA GLN A 166 -23.61 32.97 -4.98
C GLN A 166 -22.75 31.77 -4.58
N LEU A 167 -23.18 31.01 -3.57
CA LEU A 167 -22.52 29.77 -3.13
C LEU A 167 -22.42 28.75 -4.25
N LEU A 168 -23.54 28.48 -4.93
CA LEU A 168 -23.61 27.48 -5.97
C LEU A 168 -22.74 27.87 -7.17
N THR A 169 -22.73 29.14 -7.56
CA THR A 169 -21.84 29.63 -8.63
C THR A 169 -20.36 29.49 -8.24
N LEU A 170 -19.99 29.85 -7.00
CA LEU A 170 -18.61 29.73 -6.54
C LEU A 170 -18.18 28.27 -6.41
N GLY A 171 -19.08 27.39 -5.94
CA GLY A 171 -18.84 25.96 -5.83
C GLY A 171 -18.67 25.30 -7.18
N LEU A 172 -19.56 25.57 -8.13
CA LEU A 172 -19.44 25.03 -9.49
C LEU A 172 -18.17 25.51 -10.18
N LEU A 173 -17.88 26.82 -10.17
CA LEU A 173 -16.66 27.36 -10.79
C LEU A 173 -15.39 26.82 -10.11
N GLY A 174 -15.36 26.79 -8.78
CA GLY A 174 -14.23 26.26 -8.02
C GLY A 174 -13.98 24.77 -8.29
N SER A 175 -15.04 23.96 -8.30
CA SER A 175 -14.96 22.54 -8.62
C SER A 175 -14.53 22.30 -10.06
N LEU A 176 -15.10 23.01 -11.04
CA LEU A 176 -14.72 22.87 -12.46
C LEU A 176 -13.27 23.25 -12.69
N LEU A 177 -12.80 24.35 -12.09
CA LEU A 177 -11.40 24.77 -12.18
C LEU A 177 -10.48 23.74 -11.51
N GLY A 178 -10.87 23.23 -10.33
CA GLY A 178 -10.12 22.18 -9.64
C GLY A 178 -10.02 20.89 -10.44
N ILE A 179 -11.11 20.46 -11.08
CA ILE A 179 -11.14 19.29 -11.98
C ILE A 179 -10.22 19.52 -13.19
N ALA A 180 -10.28 20.71 -13.81
CA ALA A 180 -9.43 21.04 -14.95
C ALA A 180 -7.94 21.04 -14.57
N ILE A 181 -7.57 21.63 -13.43
CA ILE A 181 -6.19 21.61 -12.92
C ILE A 181 -5.75 20.19 -12.60
N GLY A 182 -6.60 19.40 -11.94
CA GLY A 182 -6.31 18.00 -11.61
C GLY A 182 -6.08 17.14 -12.86
N ALA A 183 -6.92 17.30 -13.89
CA ALA A 183 -6.77 16.62 -15.16
C ALA A 183 -5.48 17.03 -15.90
N ALA A 184 -5.15 18.33 -15.89
CA ALA A 184 -3.91 18.83 -16.49
C ALA A 184 -2.67 18.28 -15.76
N MET A 185 -2.69 18.23 -14.43
CA MET A 185 -1.61 17.64 -13.63
C MET A 185 -1.47 16.14 -13.88
N GLN A 186 -2.57 15.39 -13.94
CA GLN A 186 -2.55 13.96 -14.26
C GLN A 186 -1.90 13.72 -15.63
N GLN A 187 -2.30 14.48 -16.64
CA GLN A 187 -1.74 14.36 -17.99
C GLN A 187 -0.26 14.75 -18.02
N GLY A 188 0.10 15.88 -17.39
CA GLY A 188 1.48 16.34 -17.32
C GLY A 188 2.41 15.33 -16.64
N LEU A 189 1.97 14.74 -15.53
CA LEU A 189 2.72 13.69 -14.83
C LEU A 189 2.85 12.43 -15.69
N ALA A 190 1.80 12.07 -16.43
CA ALA A 190 1.82 10.92 -17.32
C ALA A 190 2.89 11.04 -18.40
N LEU A 191 3.01 12.22 -19.02
CA LEU A 191 4.04 12.49 -20.03
C LEU A 191 5.47 12.44 -19.46
N MET A 192 5.66 12.76 -18.18
CA MET A 192 7.00 12.77 -17.58
C MET A 192 7.47 11.39 -17.11
N ILE A 193 6.54 10.50 -16.74
CA ILE A 193 6.85 9.24 -16.05
C ILE A 193 6.62 8.01 -16.94
N LEU A 194 5.54 7.99 -17.73
CA LEU A 194 5.19 6.78 -18.48
C LEU A 194 5.99 6.72 -19.79
N PRO A 195 6.58 5.56 -20.13
CA PRO A 195 7.15 5.34 -21.46
C PRO A 195 6.05 5.46 -22.52
N ASP A 196 6.40 5.87 -23.74
CA ASP A 196 5.46 6.16 -24.84
C ASP A 196 4.43 5.03 -25.08
N ALA A 197 4.82 3.77 -24.86
CA ALA A 197 3.94 2.60 -24.99
C ALA A 197 2.86 2.47 -23.88
N ALA A 198 3.11 3.00 -22.69
CA ALA A 198 2.22 2.93 -21.53
C ALA A 198 1.28 4.15 -21.41
N THR A 199 1.35 5.11 -22.34
CA THR A 199 0.62 6.40 -22.33
C THR A 199 -0.92 6.30 -22.41
N ARG A 200 -1.49 5.10 -22.55
CA ARG A 200 -2.94 4.91 -22.48
C ARG A 200 -3.43 4.87 -21.04
N LEU A 201 -3.34 6.00 -20.35
CA LEU A 201 -4.10 6.18 -19.12
C LEU A 201 -5.59 6.04 -19.45
N PRO A 202 -6.39 5.42 -18.54
CA PRO A 202 -7.84 5.43 -18.70
C PRO A 202 -8.30 6.88 -18.86
N ALA A 203 -9.14 7.14 -19.88
CA ALA A 203 -9.73 8.45 -20.07
C ALA A 203 -10.43 8.90 -18.77
N LEU A 204 -10.43 10.21 -18.51
CA LEU A 204 -11.10 10.78 -17.34
C LEU A 204 -12.59 10.40 -17.38
N GLY A 205 -12.96 9.38 -16.61
CA GLY A 205 -14.33 8.88 -16.61
C GLY A 205 -15.31 9.93 -16.07
N SER A 206 -16.58 9.81 -16.44
CA SER A 206 -17.62 10.69 -15.89
C SER A 206 -17.83 10.50 -14.38
N ALA A 207 -17.53 9.30 -13.85
CA ALA A 207 -17.72 9.00 -12.43
C ALA A 207 -16.75 9.78 -11.51
N PRO A 208 -15.41 9.78 -11.73
CA PRO A 208 -14.48 10.61 -10.96
C PRO A 208 -14.81 12.11 -11.00
N VAL A 209 -15.23 12.63 -12.16
CA VAL A 209 -15.66 14.03 -12.32
C VAL A 209 -16.89 14.34 -11.47
N GLY A 210 -17.88 13.45 -11.48
CA GLY A 210 -19.08 13.58 -10.64
C GLY A 210 -18.74 13.54 -9.15
N VAL A 211 -17.88 12.62 -8.72
CA VAL A 211 -17.40 12.51 -7.34
C VAL A 211 -16.69 13.79 -6.91
N ALA A 212 -15.77 14.32 -7.72
CA ALA A 212 -15.04 15.56 -7.43
C ALA A 212 -15.96 16.79 -7.32
N LEU A 213 -16.97 16.87 -8.19
CA LEU A 213 -17.96 17.94 -8.15
C LEU A 213 -18.79 17.87 -6.86
N VAL A 214 -19.33 16.69 -6.54
CA VAL A 214 -20.14 16.48 -5.34
C VAL A 214 -19.32 16.69 -4.07
N SER A 215 -18.08 16.19 -4.01
CA SER A 215 -17.20 16.40 -2.86
C SER A 215 -16.88 17.87 -2.63
N GLY A 216 -16.62 18.63 -3.70
CA GLY A 216 -16.39 20.07 -3.62
C GLY A 216 -17.62 20.85 -3.13
N LEU A 217 -18.81 20.49 -3.63
CA LEU A 217 -20.06 21.10 -3.19
C LEU A 217 -20.42 20.75 -1.74
N LEU A 218 -20.21 19.50 -1.32
CA LEU A 218 -20.43 19.05 0.07
C LEU A 218 -19.43 19.70 1.03
N ALA A 219 -18.16 19.81 0.65
CA ALA A 219 -17.14 20.52 1.41
C ALA A 219 -17.51 22.00 1.58
N LEU A 220 -17.92 22.65 0.49
CA LEU A 220 -18.39 24.03 0.51
C LEU A 220 -19.63 24.19 1.39
N ALA A 221 -20.64 23.33 1.24
CA ALA A 221 -21.85 23.36 2.05
C ALA A 221 -21.54 23.16 3.55
N GLY A 222 -20.76 22.14 3.90
CA GLY A 222 -20.40 21.88 5.30
C GLY A 222 -19.64 23.03 5.95
N ALA A 223 -18.73 23.66 5.22
CA ALA A 223 -17.89 24.75 5.72
C ALA A 223 -18.59 26.12 5.77
N SER A 224 -19.40 26.44 4.76
CA SER A 224 -19.88 27.82 4.52
C SER A 224 -21.33 28.08 4.95
N LEU A 225 -22.20 27.07 4.92
CA LEU A 225 -23.62 27.25 5.23
C LEU A 225 -23.87 27.80 6.65
N PRO A 226 -23.10 27.41 7.70
CA PRO A 226 -23.27 27.99 9.03
C PRO A 226 -23.01 29.49 9.07
N ALA A 227 -21.98 29.97 8.38
CA ALA A 227 -21.65 31.39 8.30
C ALA A 227 -22.74 32.18 7.55
N LEU A 228 -23.30 31.59 6.50
CA LEU A 228 -24.29 32.25 5.65
C LEU A 228 -25.72 32.20 6.23
N LEU A 229 -26.08 31.15 6.98
CA LEU A 229 -27.36 31.11 7.70
C LEU A 229 -27.47 32.20 8.77
N ARG A 230 -26.34 32.60 9.39
CA ARG A 230 -26.29 33.78 10.28
C ARG A 230 -26.54 35.07 9.51
N LEU A 231 -26.06 35.17 8.27
CA LEU A 231 -26.22 36.34 7.40
C LEU A 231 -27.67 36.52 6.96
N ILE A 232 -28.35 35.42 6.61
CA ILE A 232 -29.77 35.42 6.19
C ILE A 232 -30.71 35.82 7.33
N ARG A 233 -30.33 35.54 8.59
CA ARG A 233 -31.14 35.84 9.79
C ARG A 233 -30.77 37.14 10.50
N VAL A 234 -29.94 38.01 9.89
CA VAL A 234 -29.59 39.30 10.50
C VAL A 234 -30.83 40.16 10.74
N SER A 235 -30.90 40.77 11.92
CA SER A 235 -31.93 41.75 12.27
C SER A 235 -31.57 43.13 11.72
N PRO A 236 -32.55 43.93 11.23
CA PRO A 236 -32.32 45.33 10.86
C PRO A 236 -31.67 46.17 11.97
N LEU A 237 -31.94 45.82 13.25
CA LEU A 237 -31.37 46.47 14.44
C LEU A 237 -29.83 46.34 14.52
N ARG A 238 -29.21 45.49 13.71
CA ARG A 238 -27.77 45.31 13.69
C ARG A 238 -27.01 46.58 13.28
N VAL A 239 -27.61 47.40 12.41
CA VAL A 239 -27.03 48.69 12.00
C VAL A 239 -26.79 49.61 13.22
N LEU A 240 -27.62 49.44 14.26
CA LEU A 240 -27.57 50.21 15.51
C LEU A 240 -26.81 49.49 16.63
N ARG A 241 -26.92 48.16 16.73
CA ARG A 241 -26.18 47.32 17.67
C ARG A 241 -25.43 46.21 16.94
N ARG A 242 -24.10 46.25 16.95
CA ARG A 242 -23.21 45.25 16.34
C ARG A 242 -23.19 43.88 17.07
N GLU A 243 -24.34 43.42 17.55
CA GLU A 243 -24.49 42.11 18.19
C GLU A 243 -24.79 41.04 17.13
N LEU A 244 -24.06 39.91 17.16
CA LEU A 244 -24.33 38.79 16.28
C LEU A 244 -25.33 37.81 16.92
N PRO A 245 -26.38 37.37 16.20
CA PRO A 245 -27.26 36.33 16.69
C PRO A 245 -26.52 34.99 16.86
N PRO A 246 -26.95 34.14 17.82
CA PRO A 246 -26.39 32.80 17.99
C PRO A 246 -26.66 31.93 16.74
N LEU A 247 -25.80 30.93 16.53
CA LEU A 247 -25.96 29.96 15.45
C LEU A 247 -27.28 29.18 15.65
N PRO A 248 -28.18 29.14 14.64
CA PRO A 248 -29.40 28.34 14.76
C PRO A 248 -29.09 26.85 14.72
N LEU A 249 -29.95 26.03 15.34
CA LEU A 249 -29.82 24.56 15.30
C LEU A 249 -29.68 24.02 13.87
N ALA A 250 -30.39 24.63 12.92
CA ALA A 250 -30.30 24.31 11.49
C ALA A 250 -28.88 24.44 10.91
N ALA A 251 -28.05 25.36 11.42
CA ALA A 251 -26.66 25.50 10.98
C ALA A 251 -25.81 24.31 11.45
N TRP A 252 -26.00 23.85 12.68
CA TRP A 252 -25.32 22.65 13.20
C TRP A 252 -25.76 21.38 12.49
N ILE A 253 -27.07 21.25 12.21
CA ILE A 253 -27.61 20.13 11.42
C ILE A 253 -26.98 20.13 10.02
N SER A 254 -26.83 21.30 9.38
CA SER A 254 -26.19 21.38 8.06
C SER A 254 -24.73 20.91 8.07
N VAL A 255 -23.96 21.25 9.11
CA VAL A 255 -22.57 20.76 9.26
C VAL A 255 -22.56 19.25 9.42
N ALA A 256 -23.42 18.72 10.28
CA ALA A 256 -23.52 17.29 10.52
C ALA A 256 -23.90 16.54 9.23
N VAL A 257 -24.94 16.99 8.53
CA VAL A 257 -25.41 16.35 7.28
C VAL A 257 -24.35 16.43 6.18
N SER A 258 -23.81 17.61 5.91
CA SER A 258 -22.83 17.79 4.82
C SER A 258 -21.50 17.12 5.13
N GLY A 259 -21.06 17.17 6.39
CA GLY A 259 -19.86 16.50 6.87
C GLY A 259 -19.99 14.98 6.83
N SER A 260 -21.10 14.43 7.33
CA SER A 260 -21.38 12.99 7.24
C SER A 260 -21.52 12.51 5.81
N ALA A 261 -22.17 13.29 4.92
CA ALA A 261 -22.27 12.96 3.50
C ALA A 261 -20.89 12.98 2.82
N LEU A 262 -20.04 13.97 3.13
CA LEU A 262 -18.67 14.02 2.61
C LEU A 262 -17.84 12.82 3.08
N LEU A 263 -17.92 12.48 4.37
CA LEU A 263 -17.21 11.32 4.93
C LEU A 263 -17.71 10.00 4.33
N ALA A 264 -19.03 9.85 4.13
CA ALA A 264 -19.61 8.68 3.49
C ALA A 264 -19.16 8.55 2.03
N LEU A 265 -19.12 9.66 1.30
CA LEU A 265 -18.62 9.70 -0.08
C LEU A 265 -17.15 9.29 -0.13
N VAL A 266 -16.32 9.80 0.79
CA VAL A 266 -14.90 9.40 0.87
C VAL A 266 -14.76 7.91 1.21
N ALA A 267 -15.52 7.41 2.19
CA ALA A 267 -15.48 6.00 2.57
C ALA A 267 -15.90 5.08 1.42
N TRP A 268 -16.88 5.50 0.62
CA TRP A 268 -17.30 4.78 -0.58
C TRP A 268 -16.23 4.76 -1.67
N VAL A 269 -15.51 5.86 -1.87
CA VAL A 269 -14.44 5.95 -2.88
C VAL A 269 -13.17 5.22 -2.45
N ALA A 270 -12.84 5.25 -1.16
CA ALA A 270 -11.62 4.68 -0.62
C ALA A 270 -11.67 3.14 -0.50
N ASP A 271 -12.86 2.54 -0.50
CA ASP A 271 -13.08 1.09 -0.26
C ASP A 271 -12.45 0.56 1.06
N ASP A 272 -12.02 1.47 1.95
CA ASP A 272 -11.42 1.19 3.26
C ASP A 272 -12.12 2.01 4.36
N VAL A 273 -13.27 1.49 4.80
CA VAL A 273 -14.08 2.10 5.87
C VAL A 273 -13.30 2.16 7.19
N LYS A 274 -12.36 1.23 7.42
CA LYS A 274 -11.56 1.18 8.64
C LYS A 274 -10.60 2.37 8.68
N LEU A 275 -9.96 2.70 7.55
CA LEU A 275 -9.08 3.87 7.44
C LEU A 275 -9.86 5.15 7.73
N VAL A 276 -11.03 5.33 7.12
CA VAL A 276 -11.86 6.53 7.37
C VAL A 276 -12.33 6.59 8.82
N ALA A 277 -12.74 5.47 9.41
CA ALA A 277 -13.17 5.41 10.81
C ALA A 277 -12.04 5.76 11.79
N VAL A 278 -10.83 5.22 11.58
CA VAL A 278 -9.65 5.54 12.38
C VAL A 278 -9.29 7.01 12.24
N PHE A 279 -9.34 7.55 11.01
CA PHE A 279 -9.04 8.95 10.75
C PHE A 279 -10.03 9.90 11.45
N VAL A 280 -11.34 9.63 11.37
CA VAL A 280 -12.37 10.38 12.07
C VAL A 280 -12.22 10.24 13.60
N GLY A 281 -11.89 9.04 14.08
CA GLY A 281 -11.56 8.79 15.49
C GLY A 281 -10.37 9.61 15.99
N ALA A 282 -9.29 9.66 15.20
CA ALA A 282 -8.11 10.47 15.52
C ALA A 282 -8.43 11.97 15.51
N LEU A 283 -9.21 12.45 14.53
CA LEU A 283 -9.63 13.85 14.43
C LEU A 283 -10.52 14.28 15.62
N THR A 284 -11.47 13.45 15.99
CA THR A 284 -12.34 13.69 17.15
C THR A 284 -11.56 13.64 18.47
N GLY A 285 -10.63 12.69 18.60
CA GLY A 285 -9.69 12.62 19.72
C GLY A 285 -8.83 13.87 19.84
N LEU A 286 -8.27 14.35 18.73
CA LEU A 286 -7.50 15.60 18.69
C LEU A 286 -8.37 16.80 19.09
N ALA A 287 -9.57 16.92 18.54
CA ALA A 287 -10.48 18.01 18.88
C ALA A 287 -10.81 18.00 20.39
N ALA A 288 -11.01 16.82 20.99
CA ALA A 288 -11.21 16.67 22.42
C ALA A 288 -9.99 17.14 23.23
N VAL A 289 -8.77 16.77 22.81
CA VAL A 289 -7.52 17.22 23.43
C VAL A 289 -7.38 18.74 23.32
N LEU A 290 -7.68 19.34 22.17
CA LEU A 290 -7.63 20.80 21.99
C LEU A 290 -8.65 21.52 22.87
N VAL A 291 -9.86 21.00 23.00
CA VAL A 291 -10.88 21.55 23.90
C VAL A 291 -10.43 21.42 25.36
N LEU A 292 -9.82 20.30 25.74
CA LEU A 292 -9.28 20.09 27.08
C LEU A 292 -8.16 21.08 27.39
N LEU A 293 -7.18 21.22 26.48
CA LEU A 293 -6.08 22.17 26.61
C LEU A 293 -6.59 23.61 26.66
N ALA A 294 -7.58 23.97 25.85
CA ALA A 294 -8.21 25.29 25.90
C ALA A 294 -8.89 25.52 27.26
N ARG A 295 -9.61 24.54 27.81
CA ARG A 295 -10.21 24.63 29.15
C ARG A 295 -9.15 24.77 30.24
N LEU A 296 -8.08 23.99 30.20
CA LEU A 296 -6.98 24.07 31.15
C LEU A 296 -6.27 25.43 31.07
N ALA A 297 -6.03 25.95 29.87
CA ALA A 297 -5.46 27.28 29.65
C ALA A 297 -6.36 28.39 30.18
N LEU A 298 -7.70 28.27 30.04
CA LEU A 298 -8.65 29.22 30.60
C LEU A 298 -8.68 29.19 32.14
N LEU A 299 -8.64 27.98 32.74
CA LEU A 299 -8.56 27.80 34.20
C LEU A 299 -7.24 28.36 34.76
N GLY A 300 -6.11 28.06 34.11
CA GLY A 300 -4.81 28.61 34.47
C GLY A 300 -4.75 30.13 34.27
N GLY A 301 -5.37 30.64 33.20
CA GLY A 301 -5.48 32.08 32.92
C GLY A 301 -6.22 32.84 34.02
N GLN A 302 -7.25 32.26 34.63
CA GLN A 302 -7.93 32.85 35.79
C GLN A 302 -7.05 32.91 37.04
N ALA A 303 -6.18 31.92 37.26
CA ALA A 303 -5.22 31.92 38.36
C ALA A 303 -4.11 32.97 38.14
N VAL A 304 -3.56 33.06 36.92
CA VAL A 304 -2.53 34.04 36.54
C VAL A 304 -3.07 35.46 36.55
N GLN A 305 -4.33 35.67 36.16
CA GLN A 305 -4.99 36.98 36.21
C GLN A 305 -5.12 37.53 37.63
N LYS A 306 -5.19 36.65 38.66
CA LYS A 306 -5.17 37.05 40.07
C LYS A 306 -3.78 37.45 40.57
N LEU A 307 -2.70 36.94 39.96
CA LEU A 307 -1.31 37.25 40.32
C LEU A 307 -0.67 38.37 39.48
N SER A 308 -1.20 38.67 38.29
CA SER A 308 -0.56 39.56 37.32
C SER A 308 -1.01 41.02 37.42
N HIS A 309 -0.07 41.96 37.30
CA HIS A 309 -0.28 43.41 37.31
C HIS A 309 0.16 44.04 35.98
N GLY A 310 -0.51 45.11 35.53
CA GLY A 310 -0.14 45.87 34.32
C GLY A 310 -0.74 45.39 32.99
N PRO A 311 -0.12 45.70 31.82
CA PRO A 311 -0.68 45.46 30.48
C PRO A 311 -1.03 43.99 30.17
N LEU A 312 -0.28 43.05 30.74
CA LEU A 312 -0.51 41.60 30.61
C LEU A 312 -1.86 41.17 31.17
N ARG A 313 -2.31 41.78 32.27
CA ARG A 313 -3.64 41.51 32.84
C ARG A 313 -4.76 41.92 31.89
N PHE A 314 -4.59 43.04 31.17
CA PHE A 314 -5.58 43.52 30.19
C PHE A 314 -5.59 42.65 28.92
N GLY A 315 -4.42 42.21 28.44
CA GLY A 315 -4.32 41.26 27.32
C GLY A 315 -4.97 39.90 27.61
N LEU A 316 -4.67 39.31 28.78
CA LEU A 316 -5.32 38.08 29.25
C LEU A 316 -6.82 38.27 29.51
N ALA A 317 -7.23 39.42 30.06
CA ALA A 317 -8.64 39.73 30.29
C ALA A 317 -9.44 39.79 28.97
N GLN A 318 -8.87 40.35 27.91
CA GLN A 318 -9.56 40.49 26.62
C GLN A 318 -9.75 39.13 25.92
N LEU A 319 -8.77 38.24 26.04
CA LEU A 319 -8.85 36.83 25.61
C LEU A 319 -9.90 36.05 26.39
N LEU A 320 -9.92 36.19 27.73
CA LEU A 320 -10.91 35.55 28.61
C LEU A 320 -12.33 36.09 28.38
N ARG A 321 -12.49 37.36 27.97
CA ARG A 321 -13.80 37.98 27.69
C ARG A 321 -14.42 37.48 26.39
N HIS A 322 -13.63 37.15 25.36
CA HIS A 322 -14.08 36.59 24.08
C HIS A 322 -13.69 35.11 23.95
N ARG A 323 -13.92 34.34 25.02
CA ARG A 323 -13.61 32.92 25.16
C ARG A 323 -14.05 32.05 23.97
N PHE A 324 -15.24 32.28 23.43
CA PHE A 324 -15.76 31.45 22.34
C PHE A 324 -15.00 31.69 21.02
N ASP A 325 -14.89 32.95 20.59
CA ASP A 325 -14.25 33.29 19.31
C ASP A 325 -12.75 32.97 19.33
N SER A 326 -12.09 33.21 20.46
CA SER A 326 -10.65 32.91 20.64
C SER A 326 -10.38 31.40 20.62
N THR A 327 -11.22 30.59 21.28
CA THR A 327 -11.09 29.13 21.26
C THR A 327 -11.37 28.53 19.88
N VAL A 328 -12.37 29.05 19.16
CA VAL A 328 -12.67 28.58 17.78
C VAL A 328 -11.53 28.92 16.83
N GLN A 329 -10.99 30.13 16.90
CA GLN A 329 -9.89 30.55 16.03
C GLN A 329 -8.59 29.79 16.35
N LEU A 330 -8.23 29.67 17.62
CA LEU A 330 -7.07 28.88 18.05
C LEU A 330 -7.23 27.41 17.65
N GLY A 331 -8.40 26.81 17.87
CA GLY A 331 -8.71 25.44 17.46
C GLY A 331 -8.56 25.24 15.95
N ALA A 332 -9.03 26.19 15.13
CA ALA A 332 -8.89 26.12 13.68
C ALA A 332 -7.42 26.21 13.22
N PHE A 333 -6.64 27.13 13.79
CA PHE A 333 -5.20 27.25 13.48
C PHE A 333 -4.41 26.03 13.94
N THR A 334 -4.65 25.54 15.16
CA THR A 334 -3.97 24.35 15.68
C THR A 334 -4.33 23.12 14.88
N LEU A 335 -5.59 22.97 14.47
CA LEU A 335 -6.01 21.88 13.59
C LEU A 335 -5.33 21.97 12.22
N ALA A 336 -5.26 23.15 11.61
CA ALA A 336 -4.57 23.34 10.34
C ALA A 336 -3.07 23.02 10.42
N LEU A 337 -2.38 23.53 11.45
CA LEU A 337 -0.96 23.24 11.68
C LEU A 337 -0.72 21.75 11.98
N PHE A 338 -1.61 21.12 12.75
CA PHE A 338 -1.56 19.69 13.02
C PHE A 338 -1.72 18.88 11.73
N LEU A 339 -2.69 19.21 10.87
CA LEU A 339 -2.90 18.52 9.60
C LEU A 339 -1.67 18.64 8.68
N VAL A 340 -1.04 19.81 8.63
CA VAL A 340 0.22 20.03 7.89
C VAL A 340 1.37 19.23 8.50
N ALA A 341 1.52 19.24 9.83
CA ALA A 341 2.57 18.49 10.52
C ALA A 341 2.39 16.97 10.37
N LEU A 342 1.14 16.49 10.43
CA LEU A 342 0.79 15.09 10.20
C LEU A 342 1.18 14.67 8.77
N LEU A 343 0.87 15.50 7.77
CA LEU A 343 1.27 15.23 6.40
C LEU A 343 2.80 15.12 6.25
N ALA A 344 3.55 16.03 6.87
CA ALA A 344 5.01 16.02 6.86
C ALA A 344 5.58 14.76 7.54
N LEU A 345 5.04 14.39 8.70
CA LEU A 345 5.44 13.20 9.46
C LEU A 345 5.18 11.91 8.69
N VAL A 346 3.98 11.76 8.13
CA VAL A 346 3.61 10.55 7.37
C VAL A 346 4.47 10.44 6.10
N HIS A 347 4.79 11.56 5.45
CA HIS A 347 5.69 11.56 4.29
C HIS A 347 7.11 11.07 4.66
N SER A 348 7.71 11.61 5.72
CA SER A 348 9.05 11.19 6.15
C SER A 348 9.06 9.72 6.58
N ASP A 349 8.06 9.30 7.36
CA ASP A 349 7.98 7.93 7.88
C ASP A 349 7.85 6.90 6.75
N LEU A 350 7.12 7.21 5.68
CA LEU A 350 7.01 6.33 4.52
C LEU A 350 8.34 6.21 3.76
N VAL A 351 9.00 7.33 3.49
CA VAL A 351 10.28 7.34 2.76
C VAL A 351 11.36 6.62 3.57
N ASP A 352 11.41 6.89 4.87
CA ASP A 352 12.37 6.28 5.77
C ASP A 352 12.08 4.78 5.96
N SER A 353 10.81 4.40 6.14
CA SER A 353 10.40 2.98 6.18
C SER A 353 10.67 2.23 4.88
N TRP A 354 10.52 2.90 3.73
CA TRP A 354 10.85 2.31 2.44
C TRP A 354 12.36 2.15 2.24
N ARG A 355 13.16 3.16 2.63
CA ARG A 355 14.63 3.08 2.61
C ARG A 355 15.15 2.03 3.59
N ALA A 356 14.52 1.91 4.76
CA ALA A 356 14.91 0.95 5.79
C ALA A 356 14.59 -0.51 5.42
N GLN A 357 13.77 -0.77 4.39
CA GLN A 357 13.50 -2.14 3.92
C GLN A 357 14.72 -2.79 3.28
N LEU A 358 15.71 -2.02 2.83
CA LEU A 358 16.94 -2.56 2.24
C LEU A 358 18.14 -2.11 3.09
N PRO A 359 18.89 -3.05 3.69
CA PRO A 359 20.15 -2.73 4.34
C PRO A 359 21.09 -1.96 3.40
N PRO A 360 21.93 -1.04 3.91
CA PRO A 360 22.92 -0.34 3.08
C PRO A 360 23.87 -1.30 2.33
N ASP A 361 24.17 -2.44 2.95
CA ASP A 361 25.03 -3.50 2.41
C ASP A 361 24.24 -4.66 1.79
N ALA A 362 23.01 -4.38 1.31
CA ALA A 362 22.18 -5.41 0.67
C ALA A 362 22.84 -5.89 -0.65
N PRO A 363 23.01 -7.21 -0.83
CA PRO A 363 23.52 -7.76 -2.08
C PRO A 363 22.65 -7.34 -3.28
N ASN A 364 23.31 -7.06 -4.40
CA ASN A 364 22.63 -6.66 -5.64
C ASN A 364 22.76 -7.70 -6.77
N TYR A 365 23.58 -8.73 -6.59
CA TYR A 365 23.66 -9.88 -7.49
C TYR A 365 23.36 -11.19 -6.78
N PHE A 366 22.64 -12.09 -7.46
CA PHE A 366 22.44 -13.46 -7.01
C PHE A 366 23.09 -14.42 -8.00
N LEU A 367 23.98 -15.26 -7.50
CA LEU A 367 24.58 -16.35 -8.23
C LEU A 367 23.74 -17.60 -7.95
N VAL A 368 23.12 -18.16 -8.99
CA VAL A 368 22.22 -19.32 -8.90
C VAL A 368 22.74 -20.46 -9.76
N ASN A 369 22.26 -21.68 -9.50
CA ASN A 369 22.61 -22.89 -10.26
C ASN A 369 24.12 -23.16 -10.34
N ILE A 370 24.87 -22.83 -9.28
CA ILE A 370 26.30 -23.12 -9.23
C ILE A 370 26.48 -24.63 -9.07
N ALA A 371 27.00 -25.30 -10.10
CA ALA A 371 27.24 -26.74 -10.05
C ALA A 371 28.37 -27.06 -9.03
N PRO A 372 28.36 -28.25 -8.39
CA PRO A 372 29.39 -28.61 -7.41
C PRO A 372 30.82 -28.45 -7.92
N GLN A 373 31.07 -28.77 -9.19
CA GLN A 373 32.39 -28.65 -9.83
C GLN A 373 32.82 -27.19 -10.04
N GLN A 374 31.87 -26.26 -10.14
CA GLN A 374 32.12 -24.83 -10.39
C GLN A 374 32.31 -24.02 -9.11
N GLN A 375 32.01 -24.58 -7.93
CA GLN A 375 32.05 -23.83 -6.68
C GLN A 375 33.45 -23.25 -6.37
N ALA A 376 34.50 -24.01 -6.66
CA ALA A 376 35.88 -23.57 -6.45
C ALA A 376 36.25 -22.40 -7.36
N ASP A 377 35.89 -22.47 -8.65
CA ASP A 377 36.18 -21.42 -9.63
C ASP A 377 35.41 -20.14 -9.33
N VAL A 378 34.13 -20.26 -8.92
CA VAL A 378 33.31 -19.11 -8.50
C VAL A 378 33.89 -18.46 -7.25
N ALA A 379 34.28 -19.25 -6.24
CA ALA A 379 34.90 -18.73 -5.04
C ALA A 379 36.22 -17.99 -5.35
N ALA A 380 37.05 -18.55 -6.23
CA ALA A 380 38.29 -17.92 -6.68
C ALA A 380 38.02 -16.62 -7.44
N PHE A 381 37.03 -16.58 -8.33
CA PHE A 381 36.63 -15.38 -9.07
C PHE A 381 36.18 -14.24 -8.13
N LEU A 382 35.34 -14.57 -7.15
CA LEU A 382 34.85 -13.60 -6.17
C LEU A 382 35.99 -13.05 -5.31
N GLN A 383 36.90 -13.91 -4.87
CA GLN A 383 38.06 -13.51 -4.08
C GLN A 383 39.04 -12.65 -4.89
N GLN A 384 39.28 -12.99 -6.16
CA GLN A 384 40.15 -12.22 -7.05
C GLN A 384 39.63 -10.79 -7.28
N HIS A 385 38.32 -10.63 -7.41
CA HIS A 385 37.67 -9.32 -7.58
C HIS A 385 37.35 -8.62 -6.26
N ARG A 386 37.73 -9.19 -5.11
CA ARG A 386 37.45 -8.68 -3.76
C ARG A 386 35.96 -8.42 -3.50
N LEU A 387 35.11 -9.26 -4.08
CA LEU A 387 33.67 -9.19 -3.91
C LEU A 387 33.28 -9.92 -2.61
N GLN A 388 32.49 -9.27 -1.75
CA GLN A 388 32.02 -9.89 -0.51
C GLN A 388 30.75 -10.71 -0.78
N ALA A 389 30.92 -12.00 -1.01
CA ALA A 389 29.80 -12.91 -1.19
C ALA A 389 29.28 -13.46 0.14
N SER A 390 27.99 -13.78 0.18
CA SER A 390 27.41 -14.64 1.22
C SER A 390 28.04 -16.02 1.20
N ALA A 391 27.82 -16.81 2.26
CA ALA A 391 28.11 -18.23 2.22
C ALA A 391 27.41 -18.90 1.02
N LEU A 392 28.07 -19.89 0.43
CA LEU A 392 27.45 -20.73 -0.59
C LEU A 392 26.51 -21.71 0.11
N TYR A 393 25.22 -21.61 -0.21
CA TYR A 393 24.20 -22.50 0.34
C TYR A 393 23.86 -23.58 -0.69
N PRO A 394 24.14 -24.87 -0.41
CA PRO A 394 23.70 -25.95 -1.28
C PRO A 394 22.18 -26.10 -1.16
N MET A 395 21.51 -26.25 -2.29
CA MET A 395 20.06 -26.37 -2.34
C MET A 395 19.60 -27.58 -3.15
N VAL A 396 18.60 -28.25 -2.59
CA VAL A 396 17.87 -29.37 -3.18
C VAL A 396 16.38 -29.05 -3.13
N ARG A 397 15.65 -29.46 -4.16
CA ARG A 397 14.20 -29.26 -4.24
C ARG A 397 13.49 -30.42 -3.55
N GLY A 398 12.59 -30.11 -2.63
CA GLY A 398 11.79 -31.12 -1.94
C GLY A 398 10.37 -30.66 -1.66
N ARG A 399 9.41 -31.58 -1.76
CA ARG A 399 8.01 -31.32 -1.42
C ARG A 399 7.71 -31.79 -0.01
N LEU A 400 7.04 -30.98 0.78
CA LEU A 400 6.54 -31.38 2.09
C LEU A 400 5.27 -32.23 1.92
N VAL A 401 5.28 -33.47 2.40
CA VAL A 401 4.21 -34.46 2.16
C VAL A 401 3.49 -34.84 3.45
N SER A 402 4.22 -35.06 4.55
CA SER A 402 3.65 -35.57 5.79
C SER A 402 4.09 -34.80 7.03
N LYS A 403 3.24 -34.87 8.06
CA LYS A 403 3.50 -34.42 9.44
C LYS A 403 3.12 -35.57 10.37
N ASN A 404 4.05 -36.04 11.20
CA ASN A 404 3.87 -37.14 12.15
C ASN A 404 3.20 -38.37 11.49
N ASP A 405 3.76 -38.81 10.36
CA ASP A 405 3.29 -39.95 9.54
C ASP A 405 1.89 -39.81 8.92
N ALA A 406 1.22 -38.67 9.10
CA ALA A 406 -0.04 -38.33 8.44
C ALA A 406 0.18 -37.36 7.26
N PRO A 407 -0.62 -37.42 6.18
CA PRO A 407 -0.57 -36.42 5.11
C PRO A 407 -0.77 -35.01 5.68
N ILE A 408 0.12 -34.07 5.34
CA ILE A 408 0.12 -32.75 6.00
C ILE A 408 -1.19 -31.98 5.81
N ALA A 409 -1.85 -32.14 4.65
CA ALA A 409 -3.16 -31.55 4.38
C ALA A 409 -4.26 -32.06 5.32
N ALA A 410 -4.17 -33.30 5.81
CA ALA A 410 -5.14 -33.84 6.77
C ALA A 410 -5.00 -33.22 8.17
N THR A 411 -3.82 -32.70 8.50
CA THR A 411 -3.53 -32.07 9.81
C THR A 411 -4.01 -30.61 9.91
N LEU A 412 -4.47 -30.02 8.80
CA LEU A 412 -4.87 -28.61 8.71
C LEU A 412 -6.40 -28.45 8.59
N PRO A 413 -6.96 -27.35 9.15
CA PRO A 413 -8.34 -26.95 8.89
C PRO A 413 -8.60 -26.77 7.39
N PRO A 414 -9.84 -26.97 6.90
CA PRO A 414 -10.17 -26.86 5.48
C PRO A 414 -9.72 -25.55 4.83
N GLU A 415 -9.78 -24.43 5.54
CA GLU A 415 -9.32 -23.12 5.06
C GLU A 415 -7.81 -23.03 4.81
N ASP A 416 -7.00 -23.77 5.57
CA ASP A 416 -5.52 -23.72 5.52
C ASP A 416 -4.92 -24.81 4.63
N ARG A 417 -5.73 -25.78 4.17
CA ARG A 417 -5.28 -26.86 3.29
C ARG A 417 -4.75 -26.34 1.96
N ASP A 418 -5.20 -25.17 1.55
CA ASP A 418 -4.83 -24.55 0.29
C ASP A 418 -3.58 -23.66 0.35
N ASN A 419 -2.67 -23.96 1.28
CA ASN A 419 -1.51 -23.14 1.52
C ASN A 419 -0.52 -23.18 0.33
N PRO A 420 -0.05 -22.03 -0.20
CA PRO A 420 0.96 -21.96 -1.26
C PRO A 420 2.26 -22.71 -0.94
N THR A 421 2.54 -22.94 0.34
CA THR A 421 3.70 -23.69 0.81
C THR A 421 3.58 -25.19 0.52
N LEU A 422 2.37 -25.76 0.54
CA LEU A 422 2.11 -27.18 0.27
C LEU A 422 2.04 -27.49 -1.23
N ARG A 423 1.64 -26.51 -2.04
CA ARG A 423 1.51 -26.64 -3.51
C ARG A 423 2.87 -26.60 -4.24
N ARG A 424 3.95 -26.19 -3.58
CA ARG A 424 5.27 -25.97 -4.21
C ARG A 424 6.33 -26.91 -3.66
N GLU A 425 7.35 -27.17 -4.48
CA GLU A 425 8.63 -27.67 -3.98
C GLU A 425 9.38 -26.55 -3.29
N LEU A 426 9.85 -26.84 -2.08
CA LEU A 426 10.64 -25.96 -1.25
C LEU A 426 12.11 -26.09 -1.64
N ASN A 427 12.82 -24.97 -1.54
CA ASN A 427 14.28 -24.99 -1.51
C ASN A 427 14.72 -25.44 -0.12
N LEU A 428 15.27 -26.65 -0.05
CA LEU A 428 15.85 -27.20 1.17
C LEU A 428 17.36 -26.97 1.11
N THR A 429 17.92 -26.45 2.19
CA THR A 429 19.37 -26.30 2.37
C THR A 429 19.80 -27.04 3.62
N TRP A 430 21.10 -27.28 3.77
CA TRP A 430 21.70 -27.70 5.01
C TRP A 430 22.93 -26.85 5.31
N THR A 431 23.20 -26.62 6.58
CA THR A 431 24.41 -25.92 7.05
C THR A 431 24.67 -26.26 8.50
N ALA A 432 25.92 -26.24 8.95
CA ALA A 432 26.25 -26.38 10.37
C ALA A 432 26.09 -25.06 11.13
N THR A 433 26.26 -23.92 10.45
CA THR A 433 26.27 -22.59 11.05
C THR A 433 24.92 -21.91 10.88
N LEU A 434 24.44 -21.26 11.95
CA LEU A 434 23.23 -20.44 11.88
C LEU A 434 23.51 -19.23 10.97
N PRO A 435 22.70 -18.98 9.91
CA PRO A 435 22.85 -17.78 9.09
C PRO A 435 22.70 -16.51 9.92
N ALA A 436 23.50 -15.48 9.65
CA ALA A 436 23.56 -14.25 10.46
C ALA A 436 22.21 -13.50 10.55
N ASN A 437 21.37 -13.63 9.53
CA ASN A 437 20.06 -12.98 9.45
C ASN A 437 18.90 -13.79 10.05
N ASN A 438 19.22 -14.88 10.75
CA ASN A 438 18.25 -15.74 11.42
C ASN A 438 18.40 -15.63 12.94
N ALA A 439 17.27 -15.62 13.65
CA ALA A 439 17.24 -15.67 15.11
C ALA A 439 16.37 -16.86 15.58
N ILE A 440 16.87 -17.63 16.54
CA ILE A 440 16.13 -18.78 17.09
C ILE A 440 15.06 -18.24 18.04
N LEU A 441 13.81 -18.61 17.82
CA LEU A 441 12.68 -18.25 18.69
C LEU A 441 12.35 -19.37 19.67
N ALA A 442 12.49 -20.63 19.24
CA ALA A 442 12.20 -21.80 20.07
C ALA A 442 13.10 -23.00 19.70
N GLY A 443 13.39 -23.86 20.68
CA GLY A 443 14.22 -25.06 20.50
C GLY A 443 15.72 -24.78 20.51
N GLN A 444 16.50 -25.68 19.92
CA GLN A 444 17.96 -25.62 19.89
C GLN A 444 18.48 -25.82 18.46
N TRP A 445 19.52 -25.06 18.10
CA TRP A 445 20.17 -25.23 16.80
C TRP A 445 20.94 -26.55 16.75
N HIS A 446 20.82 -27.29 15.65
CA HIS A 446 21.48 -28.59 15.47
C HIS A 446 23.01 -28.48 15.37
N GLY A 447 23.55 -27.31 15.01
CA GLY A 447 24.99 -27.12 14.86
C GLY A 447 25.58 -28.09 13.83
N SER A 448 26.75 -28.65 14.15
CA SER A 448 27.46 -29.66 13.35
C SER A 448 26.97 -31.09 13.58
N GLN A 449 25.91 -31.31 14.37
CA GLN A 449 25.38 -32.64 14.60
C GLN A 449 24.85 -33.23 13.29
N ARG A 450 25.33 -34.42 12.92
CA ARG A 450 24.78 -35.16 11.78
C ARG A 450 23.53 -35.89 12.23
N GLY A 451 22.41 -35.68 11.53
CA GLY A 451 21.15 -36.34 11.88
C GLY A 451 19.93 -35.77 11.16
N ALA A 452 18.77 -36.31 11.52
CA ALA A 452 17.47 -35.95 10.95
C ALA A 452 16.84 -34.73 11.66
N ALA A 453 17.62 -33.70 12.00
CA ALA A 453 17.11 -32.50 12.66
C ALA A 453 16.93 -31.37 11.66
N ILE A 454 15.83 -30.62 11.78
CA ILE A 454 15.53 -29.46 10.92
C ILE A 454 15.19 -28.22 11.74
N SER A 455 15.46 -27.06 11.15
CA SER A 455 15.05 -25.75 11.62
C SER A 455 14.05 -25.10 10.67
N VAL A 456 12.87 -24.77 11.19
CA VAL A 456 11.73 -24.26 10.40
C VAL A 456 11.53 -22.76 10.65
N GLU A 457 11.19 -22.02 9.60
CA GLU A 457 10.85 -20.60 9.68
C GLU A 457 9.52 -20.37 10.43
N SER A 458 9.46 -19.32 11.25
CA SER A 458 8.34 -19.05 12.16
C SER A 458 7.00 -18.85 11.45
N GLY A 459 6.97 -18.11 10.35
CA GLY A 459 5.76 -17.92 9.56
C GLY A 459 5.25 -19.22 8.93
N MET A 460 6.14 -20.11 8.47
CA MET A 460 5.78 -21.46 8.03
C MET A 460 5.24 -22.29 9.20
N ALA A 461 5.90 -22.22 10.37
CA ALA A 461 5.46 -22.94 11.56
C ALA A 461 4.07 -22.51 12.02
N GLU A 462 3.79 -21.21 12.06
CA GLU A 462 2.46 -20.67 12.40
C GLU A 462 1.40 -21.09 11.38
N ARG A 463 1.67 -20.91 10.08
CA ARG A 463 0.73 -21.25 9.00
C ARG A 463 0.39 -22.74 8.94
N LEU A 464 1.36 -23.60 9.23
CA LEU A 464 1.20 -25.06 9.19
C LEU A 464 0.98 -25.67 10.58
N LYS A 465 0.81 -24.84 11.61
CA LYS A 465 0.61 -25.23 13.01
C LYS A 465 1.65 -26.27 13.47
N LEU A 466 2.93 -25.99 13.21
CA LEU A 466 4.06 -26.84 13.53
C LEU A 466 4.64 -26.48 14.89
N ALA A 467 5.04 -27.49 15.67
CA ALA A 467 5.69 -27.31 16.96
C ALA A 467 7.10 -27.94 16.96
N VAL A 468 7.97 -27.44 17.85
CA VAL A 468 9.26 -28.08 18.09
C VAL A 468 9.00 -29.51 18.58
N GLY A 469 9.66 -30.48 17.94
CA GLY A 469 9.50 -31.90 18.20
C GLY A 469 8.64 -32.66 17.20
N ASP A 470 7.86 -31.99 16.34
CA ASP A 470 7.12 -32.64 15.25
C ASP A 470 8.07 -33.26 14.21
N SER A 471 7.65 -34.34 13.56
CA SER A 471 8.35 -34.98 12.43
C SER A 471 7.72 -34.57 11.11
N LEU A 472 8.52 -34.12 10.15
CA LEU A 472 8.10 -33.74 8.81
C LEU A 472 8.71 -34.67 7.76
N GLY A 473 7.89 -35.14 6.83
CA GLY A 473 8.31 -35.94 5.69
C GLY A 473 8.39 -35.12 4.41
N PHE A 474 9.55 -35.18 3.77
CA PHE A 474 9.85 -34.50 2.51
C PHE A 474 10.10 -35.52 1.40
N GLN A 475 9.45 -35.35 0.26
CA GLN A 475 9.75 -36.09 -0.95
C GLN A 475 10.78 -35.30 -1.77
N VAL A 476 11.93 -35.91 -2.01
CA VAL A 476 13.04 -35.33 -2.78
C VAL A 476 13.41 -36.32 -3.89
N GLY A 477 13.05 -35.99 -5.13
CA GLY A 477 13.11 -36.96 -6.22
C GLY A 477 12.23 -38.18 -5.94
N ASP A 478 12.84 -39.36 -5.93
CA ASP A 478 12.22 -40.65 -5.60
C ASP A 478 12.34 -41.03 -4.12
N GLN A 479 13.09 -40.25 -3.32
CA GLN A 479 13.35 -40.55 -1.91
C GLN A 479 12.39 -39.81 -0.99
N MET A 480 11.99 -40.48 0.11
CA MET A 480 11.23 -39.87 1.19
C MET A 480 12.13 -39.72 2.42
N LEU A 481 12.34 -38.46 2.84
CA LEU A 481 13.18 -38.10 3.96
C LEU A 481 12.30 -37.64 5.12
N SER A 482 12.48 -38.21 6.29
CA SER A 482 11.81 -37.75 7.51
C SER A 482 12.81 -37.02 8.41
N ALA A 483 12.42 -35.87 8.94
CA ALA A 483 13.23 -35.08 9.85
C ALA A 483 12.38 -34.40 10.94
N ARG A 484 12.95 -34.29 12.14
CA ARG A 484 12.32 -33.73 13.33
C ARG A 484 12.67 -32.25 13.52
N ILE A 485 11.67 -31.44 13.86
CA ILE A 485 11.85 -30.02 14.15
C ILE A 485 12.62 -29.85 15.46
N GLY A 486 13.89 -29.45 15.34
CA GLY A 486 14.76 -29.14 16.48
C GLY A 486 14.67 -27.68 16.92
N SER A 487 14.37 -26.76 15.99
CA SER A 487 14.19 -25.33 16.29
C SER A 487 13.22 -24.64 15.34
N ILE A 488 12.64 -23.53 15.83
CA ILE A 488 11.88 -22.56 15.04
C ILE A 488 12.64 -21.24 15.05
N ARG A 489 12.79 -20.61 13.89
CA ARG A 489 13.58 -19.38 13.69
C ARG A 489 12.79 -18.28 13.00
N SER A 490 13.07 -17.04 13.39
CA SER A 490 12.71 -15.84 12.65
C SER A 490 13.71 -15.61 11.51
N VAL A 491 13.23 -15.12 10.37
CA VAL A 491 14.01 -14.89 9.14
C VAL A 491 13.74 -13.50 8.62
N LYS A 492 14.81 -12.74 8.38
CA LYS A 492 14.73 -11.43 7.71
C LYS A 492 14.75 -11.61 6.19
N TRP A 493 13.57 -11.79 5.59
CA TRP A 493 13.39 -11.99 4.15
C TRP A 493 13.79 -10.77 3.30
N ASP A 494 13.84 -9.59 3.92
CA ASP A 494 14.23 -8.29 3.37
C ASP A 494 15.76 -8.09 3.29
N SER A 495 16.54 -9.03 3.82
CA SER A 495 18.02 -8.94 3.82
C SER A 495 18.70 -9.10 2.46
N MET A 496 17.95 -9.45 1.40
CA MET A 496 18.50 -9.76 0.06
C MET A 496 19.61 -10.82 0.07
N GLN A 497 19.61 -11.71 1.07
CA GLN A 497 20.47 -12.89 1.13
C GLN A 497 19.66 -14.17 0.88
N PRO A 498 20.30 -15.28 0.46
CA PRO A 498 19.62 -16.56 0.29
C PRO A 498 18.97 -17.04 1.59
N ASN A 499 17.64 -17.03 1.61
CA ASN A 499 16.83 -17.44 2.76
C ASN A 499 16.02 -18.69 2.43
N PHE A 500 15.80 -19.52 3.45
CA PHE A 500 15.17 -20.84 3.31
C PHE A 500 14.06 -21.02 4.34
N PHE A 501 12.98 -21.71 3.97
CA PHE A 501 11.90 -22.05 4.91
C PHE A 501 12.30 -23.18 5.85
N VAL A 502 13.10 -24.13 5.37
CA VAL A 502 13.58 -25.29 6.14
C VAL A 502 15.09 -25.42 5.93
N ILE A 503 15.82 -25.55 7.03
CA ILE A 503 17.26 -25.83 7.03
C ILE A 503 17.47 -27.18 7.72
N PHE A 504 18.18 -28.10 7.07
CA PHE A 504 18.56 -29.40 7.60
C PHE A 504 19.90 -29.32 8.32
N ALA A 505 20.06 -30.19 9.31
CA ALA A 505 21.36 -30.55 9.82
C ALA A 505 22.19 -31.25 8.71
N PRO A 506 23.53 -31.08 8.69
CA PRO A 506 24.38 -31.76 7.72
C PRO A 506 24.20 -33.28 7.74
N GLY A 507 24.20 -33.94 6.57
CA GLY A 507 24.21 -35.40 6.44
C GLY A 507 23.14 -35.97 5.52
N GLN A 508 21.84 -35.74 5.81
CA GLN A 508 20.75 -36.38 5.05
C GLN A 508 20.66 -35.91 3.60
N LEU A 509 20.97 -34.64 3.33
CA LEU A 509 20.88 -34.04 1.99
C LEU A 509 22.23 -34.02 1.25
N ASP A 510 23.35 -34.26 1.94
CA ASP A 510 24.71 -34.13 1.42
C ASP A 510 24.97 -35.02 0.19
N ALA A 511 24.32 -36.19 0.13
CA ALA A 511 24.49 -37.15 -0.96
C ALA A 511 23.61 -36.87 -2.19
N LEU A 512 22.70 -35.90 -2.11
CA LEU A 512 21.76 -35.59 -3.18
C LEU A 512 22.36 -34.57 -4.17
N PRO A 513 22.00 -34.64 -5.46
CA PRO A 513 22.45 -33.67 -6.44
C PRO A 513 21.92 -32.28 -6.08
N ALA A 514 22.86 -31.39 -5.75
CA ALA A 514 22.56 -30.05 -5.28
C ALA A 514 23.27 -29.00 -6.11
N SER A 515 22.60 -27.87 -6.32
CA SER A 515 23.19 -26.65 -6.85
C SER A 515 23.38 -25.66 -5.71
N ALA A 516 24.44 -24.85 -5.72
CA ALA A 516 24.61 -23.79 -4.73
C ALA A 516 24.00 -22.46 -5.19
N ILE A 517 23.61 -21.64 -4.20
CA ILE A 517 23.24 -20.25 -4.36
C ILE A 517 24.13 -19.37 -3.48
N ALA A 518 24.47 -18.18 -3.98
CA ALA A 518 25.13 -17.13 -3.21
C ALA A 518 24.58 -15.76 -3.63
N SER A 519 24.77 -14.76 -2.78
CA SER A 519 24.51 -13.36 -3.09
C SER A 519 25.79 -12.55 -2.95
N VAL A 520 25.96 -11.51 -3.77
CA VAL A 520 27.13 -10.64 -3.81
C VAL A 520 26.72 -9.18 -3.71
#